data_AF-Q14MS7-F1
#
_entry.id   AF-Q14MS7-F1
#
_cell.length_a   1.000
_cell.length_b   1.000
_cell.length_c   1.000
_cell.angle_alpha   90.00
_cell.angle_beta   90.00
_cell.angle_gamma   90.00
#
_symmetry.space_group_name_H-M   'P 1'
#
loop_
_entity.id
_entity.type
_entity.pdbx_description
1 polymer ?
#
loop_
_entity_poly.entity_id
_entity_poly.type
_entity_poly.pdbx_seq_one_letter_code
_entity_poly.pdbx_strand_id
1 'polypeptide(L)'
;MGKWYTKEEKIKIIKYYHKNRHMNTIKKFTIAKETLSRWIKITNEDNLIPGKGPQSKGNRRPARPKTIDFNSMSKEELIKYIEMIQDIKKYLTKSKKMKFWAVWSLKKKYTIKYLTHILNISKSGYYKWFNNGMQKFNKWDSKLAKLIKISFLKFNKIYGYKMLTLIINKIYNLSLKAHMVYRYMKYLNLKSVQRIKKFKYKLSSGPFRYENLLSQNFRAT
;
A
#
# COMPACT_ATOMS: atom_id res chain seq x y z
N MET A 1 -36.55 -26.28 -19.61
CA MET A 1 -36.13 -27.37 -18.69
C MET A 1 -35.32 -28.38 -19.50
N GLY A 2 -34.07 -28.64 -19.14
CA GLY A 2 -33.25 -29.62 -19.89
C GLY A 2 -33.75 -31.05 -19.64
N LYS A 3 -33.85 -31.87 -20.70
CA LYS A 3 -34.18 -33.31 -20.56
C LYS A 3 -33.06 -34.03 -19.80
N TRP A 4 -33.43 -34.77 -18.75
CA TRP A 4 -32.53 -35.64 -18.01
C TRP A 4 -32.57 -37.04 -18.63
N TYR A 5 -31.40 -37.70 -18.71
CA TYR A 5 -31.26 -39.04 -19.29
C TYR A 5 -30.68 -40.01 -18.26
N THR A 6 -31.33 -41.15 -18.07
CA THR A 6 -30.86 -42.24 -17.20
C THR A 6 -29.65 -42.98 -17.81
N LYS A 7 -28.95 -43.81 -17.02
CA LYS A 7 -27.79 -44.59 -17.50
C LYS A 7 -28.20 -45.50 -18.65
N GLU A 8 -29.33 -46.19 -18.50
CA GLU A 8 -29.86 -47.15 -19.47
C GLU A 8 -30.25 -46.48 -20.79
N GLU A 9 -30.90 -45.31 -20.72
CA GLU A 9 -31.24 -44.52 -21.90
C GLU A 9 -30.00 -44.08 -22.68
N LYS A 10 -28.95 -43.63 -21.99
CA LYS A 10 -27.67 -43.26 -22.62
C LYS A 10 -27.03 -44.46 -23.32
N ILE A 11 -27.01 -45.63 -22.69
CA ILE A 11 -26.47 -46.86 -23.30
C ILE A 11 -27.28 -47.23 -24.55
N LYS A 12 -28.62 -47.16 -24.48
CA LYS A 12 -29.51 -47.43 -25.62
C LYS A 12 -29.24 -46.49 -26.79
N ILE A 13 -29.02 -45.21 -26.51
CA ILE A 13 -28.71 -44.18 -27.51
C ILE A 13 -27.32 -44.41 -28.13
N ILE A 14 -26.32 -44.76 -27.33
CA ILE A 14 -24.96 -45.07 -27.81
C ILE A 14 -24.98 -46.33 -28.69
N LYS A 15 -25.67 -47.40 -28.29
CA LYS A 15 -25.86 -48.61 -29.11
C LYS A 15 -26.53 -48.29 -30.45
N TYR A 16 -27.54 -47.42 -30.46
CA TYR A 16 -28.18 -46.95 -31.70
C TYR A 16 -27.23 -46.12 -32.57
N TYR A 17 -26.33 -45.36 -31.97
CA TYR A 17 -25.30 -44.59 -32.68
C TYR A 17 -24.30 -45.46 -33.43
N HIS A 18 -23.79 -46.52 -32.81
CA HIS A 18 -22.89 -47.45 -33.47
C HIS A 18 -23.52 -48.12 -34.70
N LYS A 19 -24.85 -48.29 -34.71
CA LYS A 19 -25.59 -48.90 -35.84
C LYS A 19 -25.93 -47.91 -36.96
N ASN A 20 -26.36 -46.69 -36.64
CA ASN A 20 -27.04 -45.80 -37.59
C ASN A 20 -26.35 -44.44 -37.85
N ARG A 21 -25.13 -44.22 -37.33
CA ARG A 21 -24.32 -43.00 -37.47
C ARG A 21 -24.94 -41.73 -36.84
N HIS A 22 -24.14 -40.66 -36.75
CA HIS A 22 -24.36 -39.48 -35.90
C HIS A 22 -25.68 -38.73 -36.17
N MET A 23 -25.94 -38.33 -37.41
CA MET A 23 -27.09 -37.47 -37.75
C MET A 23 -28.46 -38.14 -37.53
N ASN A 24 -28.55 -39.44 -37.77
CA ASN A 24 -29.79 -40.20 -37.61
C ASN A 24 -30.16 -40.38 -36.14
N THR A 25 -29.17 -40.47 -35.25
CA THR A 25 -29.39 -40.57 -33.80
C THR A 25 -29.89 -39.26 -33.19
N ILE A 26 -29.34 -38.14 -33.65
CA ILE A 26 -29.75 -36.79 -33.25
C ILE A 26 -31.21 -36.54 -33.64
N LYS A 27 -31.57 -36.86 -34.90
CA LYS A 27 -32.95 -36.71 -35.40
C LYS A 27 -33.94 -37.58 -34.63
N LYS A 28 -33.60 -38.85 -34.36
CA LYS A 28 -34.51 -39.79 -33.69
C LYS A 28 -34.76 -39.47 -32.22
N PHE A 29 -33.73 -39.08 -31.47
CA PHE A 29 -33.84 -38.86 -30.03
C PHE A 29 -33.92 -37.38 -29.62
N THR A 30 -33.87 -36.44 -30.59
CA THR A 30 -33.91 -34.99 -30.35
C THR A 30 -32.84 -34.51 -29.36
N ILE A 31 -31.61 -35.02 -29.50
CA ILE A 31 -30.49 -34.75 -28.58
C ILE A 31 -29.53 -33.73 -29.21
N ALA A 32 -28.98 -32.82 -28.41
CA ALA A 32 -27.97 -31.89 -28.90
C ALA A 32 -26.68 -32.62 -29.35
N LYS A 33 -26.06 -32.12 -30.42
CA LYS A 33 -24.87 -32.72 -31.04
C LYS A 33 -23.72 -32.87 -30.04
N GLU A 34 -23.54 -31.88 -29.18
CA GLU A 34 -22.47 -31.81 -28.18
C GLU A 34 -22.68 -32.81 -27.05
N THR A 35 -23.94 -33.05 -26.65
CA THR A 35 -24.27 -34.02 -25.60
C THR A 35 -23.98 -35.45 -26.05
N LEU A 36 -24.37 -35.82 -27.28
CA LEU A 36 -24.07 -37.14 -27.84
C LEU A 36 -22.55 -37.33 -28.00
N SER A 37 -21.86 -36.31 -28.51
CA SER A 37 -20.40 -36.36 -28.70
C SER A 37 -19.64 -36.49 -27.37
N ARG A 38 -20.16 -35.89 -26.28
CA ARG A 38 -19.61 -36.07 -24.92
C ARG A 38 -19.79 -37.49 -24.42
N TRP A 39 -20.93 -38.14 -24.68
CA TRP A 39 -21.17 -39.51 -24.24
C TRP A 39 -20.34 -40.55 -25.00
N ILE A 40 -20.16 -40.37 -26.32
CA ILE A 40 -19.31 -41.26 -27.14
C ILE A 40 -17.85 -41.24 -26.68
N LYS A 41 -17.35 -40.10 -26.18
CA LYS A 41 -15.97 -39.98 -25.67
C LYS A 41 -15.73 -40.73 -24.36
N ILE A 42 -16.79 -41.12 -23.64
CA ILE A 42 -16.68 -41.84 -22.39
C ILE A 42 -16.54 -43.34 -22.72
N THR A 43 -15.37 -43.92 -22.42
CA THR A 43 -15.05 -45.32 -22.74
C THR A 43 -15.63 -46.32 -21.74
N ASN A 44 -15.79 -45.93 -20.47
CA ASN A 44 -16.32 -46.81 -19.42
C ASN A 44 -17.80 -46.52 -19.13
N GLU A 45 -18.66 -47.53 -19.21
CA GLU A 45 -20.11 -47.39 -19.06
C GLU A 45 -20.54 -46.85 -17.69
N ASP A 46 -19.78 -47.14 -16.63
CA ASP A 46 -20.05 -46.65 -15.28
C ASP A 46 -19.91 -45.14 -15.12
N ASN A 47 -19.18 -44.49 -16.04
CA ASN A 47 -19.00 -43.04 -16.06
C ASN A 47 -20.14 -42.31 -16.79
N LEU A 48 -21.13 -43.03 -17.34
CA LEU A 48 -22.34 -42.44 -17.94
C LEU A 48 -23.38 -41.99 -16.91
N ILE A 49 -23.19 -42.32 -15.63
CA ILE A 49 -24.04 -41.89 -14.52
C ILE A 49 -23.92 -40.36 -14.34
N PRO A 50 -25.04 -39.61 -14.22
CA PRO A 50 -25.00 -38.18 -13.91
C PRO A 50 -24.15 -37.89 -12.66
N GLY A 51 -23.17 -37.00 -12.77
CA GLY A 51 -22.31 -36.60 -11.64
C GLY A 51 -21.01 -37.39 -11.46
N LYS A 52 -20.78 -38.49 -12.21
CA LYS A 52 -19.57 -39.34 -12.11
C LYS A 52 -18.55 -39.17 -13.25
N GLY A 53 -18.74 -38.19 -14.15
CA GLY A 53 -17.78 -37.90 -15.21
C GLY A 53 -16.46 -37.30 -14.67
N PRO A 54 -15.36 -37.33 -15.45
CA PRO A 54 -14.14 -36.61 -15.11
C PRO A 54 -14.41 -35.10 -15.14
N GLN A 55 -14.87 -34.54 -14.02
CA GLN A 55 -14.70 -33.12 -13.77
C GLN A 55 -13.19 -32.90 -13.71
N SER A 56 -12.66 -32.04 -14.57
CA SER A 56 -11.30 -31.54 -14.44
C SER A 56 -11.21 -30.80 -13.10
N LYS A 57 -10.94 -31.53 -12.02
CA LYS A 57 -10.45 -30.95 -10.77
C LYS A 57 -9.09 -30.39 -11.12
N GLY A 58 -9.04 -29.17 -11.65
CA GLY A 58 -7.78 -28.48 -11.89
C GLY A 58 -6.93 -28.61 -10.63
N ASN A 59 -5.63 -28.89 -10.78
CA ASN A 59 -4.71 -29.11 -9.67
C ASN A 59 -4.93 -28.02 -8.60
N ARG A 60 -5.63 -28.38 -7.51
CA ARG A 60 -5.83 -27.46 -6.39
C ARG A 60 -4.46 -27.32 -5.75
N ARG A 61 -3.79 -26.21 -6.02
CA ARG A 61 -2.54 -25.88 -5.32
C ARG A 61 -2.85 -25.97 -3.82
N PRO A 62 -2.08 -26.75 -3.04
CA PRO A 62 -2.34 -26.88 -1.62
C PRO A 62 -2.42 -25.49 -0.99
N ALA A 63 -3.41 -25.30 -0.13
CA ALA A 63 -3.53 -24.04 0.59
C ALA A 63 -2.26 -23.81 1.41
N ARG A 64 -1.78 -22.56 1.45
CA ARG A 64 -0.60 -22.21 2.24
C ARG A 64 -0.87 -22.57 3.72
N PRO A 65 -0.04 -23.38 4.38
CA PRO A 65 -0.26 -23.76 5.77
C PRO A 65 -0.30 -22.52 6.67
N LYS A 66 -1.33 -22.47 7.52
CA LYS A 66 -1.60 -21.34 8.44
C LYS A 66 -0.68 -21.38 9.68
N THR A 67 -0.28 -22.58 10.09
CA THR A 67 0.55 -22.83 11.28
C THR A 67 1.98 -23.21 10.84
N ILE A 68 2.95 -23.07 11.75
CA ILE A 68 4.32 -23.53 11.55
C ILE A 68 4.40 -24.90 12.22
N ASP A 69 4.72 -25.94 11.44
CA ASP A 69 4.93 -27.29 11.97
C ASP A 69 6.41 -27.49 12.27
N PHE A 70 6.77 -27.41 13.55
CA PHE A 70 8.14 -27.60 14.01
C PHE A 70 8.67 -29.02 13.74
N ASN A 71 7.79 -30.03 13.75
CA ASN A 71 8.14 -31.43 13.47
C ASN A 71 8.64 -31.65 12.03
N SER A 72 8.33 -30.72 11.12
CA SER A 72 8.76 -30.78 9.72
C SER A 72 10.05 -30.02 9.44
N MET A 73 10.60 -29.28 10.42
CA MET A 73 11.78 -28.43 10.24
C MET A 73 13.07 -29.21 10.48
N SER A 74 14.14 -28.84 9.78
CA SER A 74 15.47 -29.40 10.06
C SER A 74 16.03 -28.87 11.39
N LYS A 75 17.01 -29.57 11.96
CA LYS A 75 17.70 -29.13 13.19
C LYS A 75 18.30 -27.73 13.06
N GLU A 76 18.86 -27.42 11.90
CA GLU A 76 19.46 -26.11 11.60
C GLU A 76 18.41 -25.00 11.56
N GLU A 77 17.25 -25.28 10.94
CA GLU A 77 16.15 -24.34 10.90
C GLU A 77 15.58 -24.06 12.30
N LEU A 78 15.56 -25.07 13.17
CA LEU A 78 15.14 -24.94 14.56
C LEU A 78 16.09 -24.04 15.36
N ILE A 79 17.41 -24.23 15.23
CA ILE A 79 18.41 -23.38 15.88
C ILE A 79 18.23 -21.93 15.45
N LYS A 80 18.10 -21.67 14.15
CA LYS A 80 17.85 -20.33 13.60
C LYS A 80 16.55 -19.72 14.11
N TYR A 81 15.52 -20.54 14.34
CA TYR A 81 14.25 -20.10 14.92
C TYR A 81 14.42 -19.66 16.39
N ILE A 82 15.23 -20.37 17.17
CA ILE A 82 15.56 -20.03 18.57
C ILE A 82 16.34 -18.70 18.63
N GLU A 83 17.38 -18.54 17.81
CA GLU A 83 18.15 -17.29 17.71
C GLU A 83 17.24 -16.09 17.38
N MET A 84 16.33 -16.28 16.43
CA MET A 84 15.36 -15.27 16.05
C MET A 84 14.40 -14.89 17.19
N ILE A 85 13.96 -15.84 18.03
CA ILE A 85 13.14 -15.54 19.21
C ILE A 85 13.91 -14.60 20.15
N GLN A 86 15.19 -14.88 20.39
CA GLN A 86 16.03 -14.09 21.27
C GLN A 86 16.18 -12.64 20.78
N ASP A 87 16.44 -12.46 19.49
CA ASP A 87 16.54 -11.14 18.85
C ASP A 87 15.24 -10.33 18.91
N ILE A 88 14.09 -11.01 18.83
CA ILE A 88 12.77 -10.36 18.75
C ILE A 88 12.16 -10.11 20.12
N LYS A 89 12.61 -10.81 21.17
CA LYS A 89 12.04 -10.80 22.53
C LYS A 89 11.73 -9.37 23.03
N LYS A 90 12.63 -8.42 22.77
CA LYS A 90 12.50 -7.00 23.14
C LYS A 90 11.27 -6.29 22.52
N TYR A 91 10.81 -6.72 21.35
CA TYR A 91 9.75 -6.07 20.59
C TYR A 91 8.35 -6.63 20.87
N LEU A 92 8.24 -7.75 21.59
CA LEU A 92 6.97 -8.42 21.85
C LEU A 92 5.97 -7.55 22.62
N THR A 93 6.47 -6.76 23.57
CA THR A 93 5.69 -5.83 24.41
C THR A 93 5.52 -4.44 23.78
N LYS A 94 6.12 -4.18 22.61
CA LYS A 94 6.11 -2.85 21.98
C LYS A 94 4.86 -2.63 21.13
N SER A 95 4.63 -1.37 20.78
CA SER A 95 3.52 -0.98 19.90
C SER A 95 3.60 -1.67 18.54
N LYS A 96 2.44 -1.84 17.89
CA LYS A 96 2.34 -2.48 16.56
C LYS A 96 3.28 -1.87 15.52
N LYS A 97 3.51 -0.55 15.56
CA LYS A 97 4.47 0.15 14.68
C LYS A 97 5.91 -0.28 14.94
N MET A 98 6.30 -0.38 16.21
CA MET A 98 7.65 -0.85 16.58
C MET A 98 7.87 -2.30 16.21
N LYS A 99 6.82 -3.14 16.34
CA LYS A 99 6.88 -4.52 15.87
C LYS A 99 7.07 -4.60 14.34
N PHE A 100 6.36 -3.78 13.55
CA PHE A 100 6.60 -3.69 12.10
C PHE A 100 8.02 -3.23 11.77
N TRP A 101 8.55 -2.28 12.52
CA TRP A 101 9.92 -1.82 12.37
C TRP A 101 10.93 -2.94 12.66
N ALA A 102 10.70 -3.74 13.71
CA ALA A 102 11.52 -4.91 14.02
C ALA A 102 11.52 -5.94 12.87
N VAL A 103 10.35 -6.23 12.29
CA VAL A 103 10.25 -7.10 11.11
C VAL A 103 11.09 -6.55 9.96
N TRP A 104 11.02 -5.24 9.69
CA TRP A 104 11.80 -4.64 8.60
C TRP A 104 13.31 -4.66 8.86
N SER A 105 13.74 -4.43 10.10
CA SER A 105 15.15 -4.46 10.50
C SER A 105 15.74 -5.86 10.35
N LEU A 106 14.99 -6.88 10.77
CA LEU A 106 15.43 -8.27 10.81
C LEU A 106 15.13 -9.07 9.53
N LYS A 107 14.41 -8.51 8.56
CA LYS A 107 14.02 -9.20 7.31
C LYS A 107 15.20 -9.74 6.49
N LYS A 108 16.40 -9.16 6.65
CA LYS A 108 17.62 -9.62 5.97
C LYS A 108 18.20 -10.89 6.60
N LYS A 109 18.01 -11.08 7.90
CA LYS A 109 18.54 -12.22 8.65
C LYS A 109 17.56 -13.38 8.71
N TYR A 110 16.27 -13.08 8.88
CA TYR A 110 15.23 -14.08 9.13
C TYR A 110 14.06 -13.98 8.17
N THR A 111 13.38 -15.12 7.99
CA THR A 111 12.20 -15.21 7.14
C THR A 111 11.02 -14.43 7.74
N ILE A 112 10.44 -13.54 6.94
CA ILE A 112 9.29 -12.68 7.34
C ILE A 112 8.13 -13.51 7.90
N LYS A 113 7.89 -14.71 7.37
CA LYS A 113 6.84 -15.64 7.88
C LYS A 113 6.99 -15.85 9.38
N TYR A 114 8.19 -16.21 9.82
CA TYR A 114 8.47 -16.51 11.23
C TYR A 114 8.46 -15.26 12.10
N LEU A 115 9.05 -14.15 11.61
CA LEU A 115 9.01 -12.85 12.29
C LEU A 115 7.59 -12.40 12.63
N THR A 116 6.68 -12.46 11.65
CA THR A 116 5.28 -12.04 11.82
C THR A 116 4.49 -12.98 12.72
N HIS A 117 4.84 -14.27 12.72
CA HIS A 117 4.20 -15.26 13.57
C HIS A 117 4.56 -15.04 15.04
N ILE A 118 5.85 -14.90 15.37
CA ILE A 118 6.32 -14.64 16.74
C ILE A 118 5.74 -13.34 17.30
N LEU A 119 5.71 -12.28 16.50
CA LEU A 119 5.21 -10.97 16.94
C LEU A 119 3.68 -10.89 17.04
N ASN A 120 2.98 -11.94 16.61
CA ASN A 120 1.53 -12.04 16.48
C ASN A 120 0.94 -10.89 15.64
N ILE A 121 1.41 -10.75 14.39
CA ILE A 121 0.94 -9.71 13.48
C ILE A 121 0.60 -10.28 12.12
N SER A 122 -0.44 -9.72 11.48
CA SER A 122 -0.77 -10.06 10.11
C SER A 122 0.34 -9.65 9.14
N LYS A 123 0.78 -10.62 8.32
CA LYS A 123 1.72 -10.39 7.22
C LYS A 123 1.21 -9.33 6.24
N SER A 124 -0.10 -9.32 5.97
CA SER A 124 -0.76 -8.30 5.15
C SER A 124 -0.67 -6.91 5.79
N GLY A 125 -0.82 -6.80 7.11
CA GLY A 125 -0.64 -5.55 7.85
C GLY A 125 0.78 -5.01 7.74
N TYR A 126 1.78 -5.89 7.82
CA TYR A 126 3.19 -5.53 7.62
C TYR A 126 3.44 -4.99 6.20
N TYR A 127 3.00 -5.71 5.16
CA TYR A 127 3.20 -5.22 3.79
C TYR A 127 2.40 -3.95 3.50
N LYS A 128 1.20 -3.80 4.06
CA LYS A 128 0.44 -2.54 3.96
C LYS A 128 1.23 -1.39 4.60
N TRP A 129 1.82 -1.61 5.78
CA TRP A 129 2.67 -0.62 6.44
C TRP A 129 3.96 -0.32 5.67
N PHE A 130 4.59 -1.33 5.08
CA PHE A 130 5.79 -1.19 4.26
C PHE A 130 5.50 -0.43 2.95
N ASN A 131 4.46 -0.84 2.22
CA ASN A 131 4.07 -0.27 0.93
C ASN A 131 3.52 1.16 1.07
N ASN A 132 2.79 1.45 2.15
CA ASN A 132 2.27 2.80 2.40
C ASN A 132 3.34 3.79 2.86
N GLY A 133 4.62 3.37 2.88
CA GLY A 133 5.73 4.11 3.43
C GLY A 133 5.70 4.06 4.95
N MET A 134 6.80 3.57 5.55
CA MET A 134 7.08 3.76 6.96
C MET A 134 6.69 5.18 7.37
N GLN A 135 5.71 5.30 8.27
CA GLN A 135 4.86 6.48 8.49
C GLN A 135 5.58 7.77 8.95
N LYS A 136 6.59 8.26 8.22
CA LYS A 136 7.19 9.56 8.48
C LYS A 136 7.17 10.52 7.27
N PHE A 137 7.27 10.11 6.00
CA PHE A 137 7.48 11.11 4.94
C PHE A 137 6.92 10.83 3.52
N ASN A 138 6.11 9.79 3.28
CA ASN A 138 5.79 9.40 1.88
C ASN A 138 4.51 10.02 1.29
N LYS A 139 4.34 11.34 1.48
CA LYS A 139 3.78 12.19 0.42
C LYS A 139 4.80 13.27 0.07
N TRP A 140 6.09 12.92 0.09
CA TRP A 140 7.13 13.80 -0.41
C TRP A 140 7.02 13.84 -1.93
N ASP A 141 6.39 14.89 -2.41
CA ASP A 141 6.39 15.22 -3.82
C ASP A 141 7.67 16.01 -4.11
N SER A 142 8.58 15.38 -4.85
CA SER A 142 9.86 15.98 -5.23
C SER A 142 9.67 17.23 -6.09
N LYS A 143 8.58 17.31 -6.88
CA LYS A 143 8.23 18.49 -7.68
C LYS A 143 7.81 19.63 -6.76
N LEU A 144 6.94 19.36 -5.79
CA LEU A 144 6.50 20.35 -4.82
C LEU A 144 7.66 20.84 -3.94
N ALA A 145 8.55 19.95 -3.52
CA ALA A 145 9.74 20.31 -2.76
C ALA A 145 10.66 21.27 -3.54
N LYS A 146 10.89 20.97 -4.84
CA LYS A 146 11.65 21.85 -5.74
C LYS A 146 10.95 23.20 -5.91
N LEU A 147 9.64 23.21 -6.12
CA LEU A 147 8.83 24.43 -6.23
C LEU A 147 9.00 25.31 -4.99
N ILE A 148 8.81 24.76 -3.79
CA ILE A 148 8.95 25.48 -2.52
C ILE A 148 10.37 26.04 -2.37
N LYS A 149 11.40 25.26 -2.72
CA LYS A 149 12.81 25.72 -2.65
C LYS A 149 13.07 26.87 -3.63
N ILE A 150 12.60 26.76 -4.87
CA ILE A 150 12.77 27.80 -5.90
C ILE A 150 12.05 29.08 -5.47
N SER A 151 10.78 29.00 -5.06
CA SER A 151 10.03 30.17 -4.58
C SER A 151 10.71 30.80 -3.37
N PHE A 152 11.19 30.01 -2.42
CA PHE A 152 11.89 30.52 -1.24
C PHE A 152 13.17 31.30 -1.59
N LEU A 153 13.96 30.79 -2.54
CA LEU A 153 15.15 31.47 -3.04
C LEU A 153 14.82 32.71 -3.86
N LYS A 154 13.77 32.65 -4.70
CA LYS A 154 13.29 33.79 -5.50
C LYS A 154 12.95 35.02 -4.67
N PHE A 155 12.50 34.82 -3.42
CA PHE A 155 12.19 35.91 -2.48
C PHE A 155 13.30 36.13 -1.44
N ASN A 156 14.56 35.86 -1.80
CA ASN A 156 15.74 36.11 -0.97
C ASN A 156 15.63 35.55 0.46
N LYS A 157 14.93 34.42 0.63
CA LYS A 157 14.75 33.75 1.93
C LYS A 157 14.00 34.59 2.97
N ILE A 158 13.34 35.69 2.58
CA ILE A 158 12.68 36.64 3.49
C ILE A 158 11.41 36.01 4.10
N TYR A 159 10.62 35.31 3.27
CA TYR A 159 9.32 34.81 3.68
C TYR A 159 9.42 33.46 4.41
N GLY A 160 8.76 33.39 5.57
CA GLY A 160 8.49 32.12 6.25
C GLY A 160 7.36 31.32 5.60
N TYR A 161 7.12 30.11 6.09
CA TYR A 161 6.21 29.15 5.46
C TYR A 161 4.78 29.69 5.25
N LYS A 162 4.23 30.50 6.18
CA LYS A 162 2.87 31.06 6.05
C LYS A 162 2.75 31.96 4.81
N MET A 163 3.63 32.96 4.72
CA MET A 163 3.64 33.90 3.59
C MET A 163 4.03 33.21 2.29
N LEU A 164 5.01 32.31 2.35
CA LEU A 164 5.41 31.52 1.18
C LEU A 164 4.25 30.67 0.64
N THR A 165 3.42 30.10 1.52
CA THR A 165 2.23 29.32 1.10
C THR A 165 1.22 30.21 0.39
N LEU A 166 0.93 31.40 0.92
CA LEU A 166 0.00 32.35 0.30
C LEU A 166 0.46 32.73 -1.11
N ILE A 167 1.76 33.05 -1.24
CA ILE A 167 2.37 33.44 -2.52
C ILE A 167 2.32 32.28 -3.52
N ILE A 168 2.72 31.07 -3.10
CA ILE A 168 2.71 29.90 -3.99
C ILE A 168 1.28 29.60 -4.46
N ASN A 169 0.30 29.63 -3.56
CA ASN A 169 -1.09 29.40 -3.92
C ASN A 169 -1.61 30.44 -4.91
N LYS A 170 -1.26 31.72 -4.71
CA LYS A 170 -1.67 32.82 -5.59
C LYS A 170 -1.00 32.76 -6.98
N ILE A 171 0.29 32.44 -7.05
CA ILE A 171 1.05 32.43 -8.32
C ILE A 171 0.76 31.16 -9.14
N TYR A 172 0.73 30.00 -8.50
CA TYR A 172 0.63 28.71 -9.18
C TYR A 172 -0.80 28.14 -9.18
N ASN A 173 -1.79 28.92 -8.70
CA ASN A 173 -3.18 28.52 -8.54
C ASN A 173 -3.35 27.17 -7.79
N LEU A 174 -2.57 27.01 -6.71
CA LEU A 174 -2.57 25.81 -5.87
C LEU A 174 -3.35 26.05 -4.57
N SER A 175 -3.79 24.98 -3.93
CA SER A 175 -4.50 25.00 -2.64
C SER A 175 -3.70 24.35 -1.51
N LEU A 176 -2.42 24.72 -1.37
CA LEU A 176 -1.53 24.16 -0.35
C LEU A 176 -1.91 24.65 1.05
N LYS A 177 -1.84 23.75 2.03
CA LYS A 177 -1.99 24.07 3.46
C LYS A 177 -0.64 24.48 4.05
N ALA A 178 -0.62 25.52 4.90
CA ALA A 178 0.61 26.07 5.46
C ALA A 178 1.47 25.06 6.24
N HIS A 179 0.84 24.14 6.98
CA HIS A 179 1.57 23.09 7.71
C HIS A 179 2.30 22.11 6.79
N MET A 180 1.82 21.92 5.55
CA MET A 180 2.52 21.09 4.56
C MET A 180 3.80 21.78 4.13
N VAL A 181 3.73 23.06 3.74
CA VAL A 181 4.90 23.87 3.36
C VAL A 181 5.92 23.93 4.51
N TYR A 182 5.46 24.08 5.76
CA TYR A 182 6.32 24.01 6.94
C TYR A 182 7.09 22.69 7.02
N ARG A 183 6.44 21.54 6.80
CA ARG A 183 7.11 20.22 6.82
C ARG A 183 8.17 20.12 5.73
N TYR A 184 7.86 20.58 4.52
CA TYR A 184 8.83 20.62 3.41
C TYR A 184 10.04 21.49 3.74
N MET A 185 9.80 22.71 4.24
CA MET A 185 10.87 23.62 4.65
C MET A 185 11.71 23.03 5.77
N LYS A 186 11.09 22.41 6.78
CA LYS A 186 11.81 21.77 7.90
C LYS A 186 12.69 20.62 7.41
N TYR A 187 12.19 19.77 6.52
CA TYR A 187 12.96 18.66 5.94
C TYR A 187 14.13 19.15 5.07
N LEU A 188 13.92 20.22 4.29
CA LEU A 188 14.96 20.84 3.47
C LEU A 188 15.89 21.78 4.27
N ASN A 189 15.70 21.90 5.58
CA ASN A 189 16.40 22.83 6.46
C ASN A 189 16.35 24.31 5.97
N LEU A 190 15.24 24.72 5.37
CA LEU A 190 15.00 26.10 4.92
C LEU A 190 14.43 26.93 6.08
N LYS A 191 15.16 27.97 6.48
CA LYS A 191 14.77 28.91 7.54
C LYS A 191 14.70 30.31 6.97
N SER A 192 13.59 31.00 7.18
CA SER A 192 13.45 32.40 6.80
C SER A 192 14.45 33.28 7.54
N VAL A 193 14.87 34.37 6.89
CA VAL A 193 15.76 35.36 7.50
C VAL A 193 15.16 35.85 8.82
N GLN A 194 15.92 35.67 9.91
CA GLN A 194 15.56 36.23 11.19
C GLN A 194 15.87 37.72 11.16
N ARG A 195 14.86 38.57 11.35
CA ARG A 195 15.08 40.01 11.47
C ARG A 195 15.77 40.27 12.80
N ILE A 196 16.86 41.04 12.75
CA ILE A 196 17.50 41.59 13.94
C ILE A 196 16.45 42.50 14.61
N LYS A 197 16.20 42.30 15.91
CA LYS A 197 15.32 43.20 16.66
C LYS A 197 15.95 44.58 16.63
N LYS A 198 15.23 45.58 16.10
CA LYS A 198 15.68 46.97 16.18
C LYS A 198 15.77 47.37 17.65
N PHE A 199 16.86 48.03 18.02
CA PHE A 199 16.99 48.65 19.33
C PHE A 199 15.86 49.68 19.48
N LYS A 200 15.10 49.59 20.58
CA LYS A 200 14.10 50.61 20.92
C LYS A 200 14.85 51.75 21.60
N TYR A 201 15.19 52.80 20.85
CA TYR A 201 15.63 54.05 21.46
C TYR A 201 14.49 54.58 22.34
N LYS A 202 14.80 54.99 23.58
CA LYS A 202 13.85 55.79 24.36
C LYS A 202 13.67 57.11 23.61
N LEU A 203 12.44 57.40 23.21
CA LEU A 203 12.05 58.69 22.60
C LEU A 203 12.14 59.86 23.59
N SER A 204 12.40 59.60 24.87
CA SER A 204 12.91 60.62 25.78
C SER A 204 14.23 61.11 25.20
N SER A 205 14.21 62.27 24.55
CA SER A 205 15.39 63.13 24.50
C SER A 205 16.03 63.09 25.88
N GLY A 206 17.31 62.73 25.97
CA GLY A 206 18.03 62.78 27.24
C GLY A 206 17.97 64.18 27.86
N PRO A 207 18.46 64.36 29.09
CA PRO A 207 18.49 65.66 29.76
C PRO A 207 19.24 66.76 28.97
N PHE A 208 20.05 66.38 27.98
CA PHE A 208 20.73 67.29 27.05
C PHE A 208 19.80 67.83 25.97
N ARG A 209 18.75 68.56 26.36
CA ARG A 209 18.13 69.55 25.47
C ARG A 209 18.88 70.86 25.66
N TYR A 210 19.60 71.30 24.64
CA TYR A 210 20.12 72.66 24.62
C TYR A 210 18.96 73.62 24.36
N GLU A 211 19.01 74.79 25.00
CA GLU A 211 18.01 75.83 24.78
C GLU A 211 18.05 76.29 23.32
N ASN A 212 16.88 76.57 22.74
CA ASN A 212 16.78 77.12 21.40
C ASN A 212 17.17 78.60 21.43
N LEU A 213 18.48 78.87 21.39
CA LEU A 213 19.05 80.23 21.43
C LEU A 213 18.64 81.08 20.22
N LEU A 214 18.22 80.46 19.11
CA LEU A 214 17.88 81.17 17.89
C LEU A 214 16.42 81.66 17.87
N SER A 215 15.53 81.04 18.66
CA SER A 215 14.09 81.34 18.79
C SER A 215 13.42 81.80 17.48
N GLN A 216 13.76 81.18 16.35
CA GLN A 216 13.26 81.62 15.04
C GLN A 216 11.81 81.15 14.86
N ASN A 217 10.91 82.12 14.63
CA ASN A 217 9.49 81.88 14.37
C ASN A 217 9.30 81.39 12.94
N PHE A 218 9.57 80.11 12.69
CA PHE A 218 9.29 79.51 11.40
C PHE A 218 7.77 79.37 11.21
N ARG A 219 7.24 80.00 10.17
CA ARG A 219 5.88 79.76 9.68
C ARG A 219 5.95 78.70 8.59
N ALA A 220 5.25 77.59 8.79
CA ALA A 220 5.09 76.58 7.75
C ALA A 220 4.09 77.10 6.69
N THR A 221 4.52 77.11 5.43
CA THR A 221 3.67 77.29 4.25
C THR A 221 3.18 75.95 3.74
#